data_AF-A0A916VGP5-F1
#
_entry.id   AF-A0A916VGP5-F1
#
_cell.length_a   1.000
_cell.length_b   1.000
_cell.length_c   1.000
_cell.angle_alpha   90.00
_cell.angle_beta   90.00
_cell.angle_gamma   90.00
#
_symmetry.space_group_name_H-M   'P 1'
#
loop_
_entity.id
_entity.type
_entity.pdbx_description
1 polymer ?
#
loop_
_entity_poly.entity_id
_entity_poly.type
_entity_poly.pdbx_seq_one_letter_code
_entity_poly.pdbx_strand_id
1 'polypeptide(L)'
;MAGGEEKALQAIQQGKAHLVILAVDASANTAKKFKDKCRYYQVPLIQEVDRGALGKATGRMERVVIAVMDEGFADAMLKSVE
;
A
#
# COMPACT_ATOMS: atom_id res chain seq x y z
N MET A 1 2.12 1.29 10.45
CA MET A 1 2.35 1.02 9.01
C MET A 1 3.29 -0.17 8.83
N ALA A 2 3.01 -1.04 7.86
CA ALA A 2 3.92 -2.10 7.44
C ALA A 2 4.46 -1.76 6.05
N GLY A 3 5.74 -2.00 5.80
CA GLY A 3 6.30 -1.80 4.48
C GLY A 3 7.22 -2.94 4.08
N GLY A 4 7.38 -3.08 2.76
CA GLY A 4 7.93 -4.29 2.15
C GLY A 4 6.80 -5.27 1.84
N GLU A 5 6.97 -6.03 0.76
CA GLU A 5 5.87 -6.81 0.17
C GLU A 5 5.28 -7.84 1.13
N GLU A 6 6.13 -8.60 1.84
CA GLU A 6 5.66 -9.66 2.72
C GLU A 6 4.85 -9.13 3.91
N LYS A 7 5.34 -8.08 4.58
CA LYS A 7 4.64 -7.50 5.74
C LYS A 7 3.33 -6.83 5.33
N ALA A 8 3.31 -6.16 4.18
CA ALA A 8 2.08 -5.60 3.63
C ALA A 8 1.07 -6.69 3.29
N LEU A 9 1.52 -7.79 2.68
CA LEU A 9 0.66 -8.93 2.36
C LEU A 9 0.07 -9.59 3.63
N GLN A 10 0.89 -9.78 4.67
CA GLN A 10 0.43 -10.31 5.95
C GLN A 10 -0.60 -9.38 6.60
N ALA A 11 -0.39 -8.06 6.55
CA ALA A 11 -1.33 -7.08 7.09
C ALA A 11 -2.71 -7.17 6.43
N ILE A 12 -2.74 -7.29 5.09
CA ILE A 12 -3.96 -7.46 4.32
C ILE A 12 -4.67 -8.77 4.72
N GLN A 13 -3.93 -9.88 4.76
CA GLN A 13 -4.50 -11.20 5.08
C GLN A 13 -5.01 -11.31 6.52
N GLN A 14 -4.42 -10.56 7.45
CA GLN A 14 -4.84 -10.50 8.85
C GLN A 14 -6.01 -9.52 9.08
N GLY A 15 -6.50 -8.83 8.04
CA GLY A 15 -7.54 -7.81 8.18
C GLY A 15 -7.08 -6.56 8.93
N LYS A 16 -5.76 -6.31 8.99
CA LYS A 16 -5.16 -5.16 9.68
C LYS A 16 -4.86 -3.99 8.75
N ALA A 17 -4.92 -4.19 7.44
CA ALA A 17 -4.67 -3.13 6.47
C ALA A 17 -5.98 -2.44 6.09
N HIS A 18 -6.04 -1.12 6.27
CA HIS A 18 -7.17 -0.27 5.90
C HIS A 18 -6.95 0.47 4.58
N LEU A 19 -5.69 0.61 4.16
CA LEU A 19 -5.31 1.16 2.86
C LEU A 19 -3.96 0.57 2.43
N VAL A 20 -3.82 0.30 1.13
CA VAL A 20 -2.56 -0.11 0.52
C VAL A 20 -2.13 0.93 -0.51
N ILE A 21 -0.86 1.33 -0.45
CA ILE A 21 -0.26 2.22 -1.45
C ILE A 21 0.81 1.43 -2.18
N LEU A 22 0.65 1.30 -3.50
CA LEU A 22 1.53 0.57 -4.37
C LEU A 22 2.25 1.55 -5.31
N ALA A 23 3.53 1.33 -5.56
CA ALA A 23 4.28 2.13 -6.49
C ALA A 23 3.78 1.93 -7.94
N VAL A 24 3.73 3.00 -8.74
CA VAL A 24 3.36 2.91 -10.18
C VAL A 24 4.35 2.06 -10.98
N ASP A 25 5.61 2.04 -10.55
CA ASP A 25 6.71 1.30 -11.15
C ASP A 25 6.95 -0.06 -10.46
N ALA A 26 5.96 -0.56 -9.70
CA ALA A 26 5.97 -1.93 -9.20
C ALA A 26 5.97 -2.93 -10.38
N SER A 27 6.64 -4.08 -10.20
CA SER A 27 6.65 -5.13 -11.22
C SER A 27 5.22 -5.60 -11.53
N ALA A 28 4.96 -6.09 -12.75
CA ALA A 28 3.64 -6.60 -13.13
C ALA A 28 3.13 -7.71 -12.19
N ASN A 29 4.04 -8.59 -11.75
CA ASN A 29 3.73 -9.65 -10.79
C ASN A 29 3.35 -9.08 -9.41
N THR A 30 4.11 -8.11 -8.90
CA THR A 30 3.83 -7.43 -7.63
C THR A 30 2.49 -6.71 -7.72
N ALA A 31 2.27 -5.93 -8.78
CA ALA A 31 1.04 -5.16 -8.97
C ALA A 31 -0.19 -6.05 -9.05
N LYS A 32 -0.13 -7.14 -9.83
CA LYS A 32 -1.21 -8.12 -9.89
C LYS A 32 -1.48 -8.75 -8.51
N LYS A 33 -0.44 -9.20 -7.82
CA LYS A 33 -0.55 -9.81 -6.48
C LYS A 33 -1.26 -8.90 -5.48
N PHE A 34 -0.88 -7.62 -5.43
CA PHE A 34 -1.49 -6.67 -4.50
C PHE A 34 -2.90 -6.27 -4.92
N LYS A 35 -3.16 -6.05 -6.21
CA LYS A 35 -4.52 -5.77 -6.71
C LYS A 35 -5.49 -6.92 -6.40
N ASP A 36 -5.08 -8.15 -6.67
CA ASP A 36 -5.90 -9.34 -6.41
C ASP A 36 -6.20 -9.49 -4.91
N LYS A 37 -5.20 -9.30 -4.05
CA LYS A 37 -5.37 -9.41 -2.60
C LYS A 37 -6.21 -8.26 -2.04
N CYS A 38 -5.94 -7.03 -2.42
CA CYS A 38 -6.73 -5.88 -1.98
C CYS A 38 -8.19 -6.01 -2.40
N ARG A 39 -8.46 -6.47 -3.64
CA ARG A 39 -9.82 -6.75 -4.11
C ARG A 39 -10.49 -7.86 -3.29
N TYR A 40 -9.79 -8.96 -3.00
CA TYR A 40 -10.34 -10.08 -2.25
C TYR A 40 -10.67 -9.71 -0.79
N TYR A 41 -9.78 -8.99 -0.12
CA TYR A 41 -9.96 -8.56 1.27
C TYR A 41 -10.70 -7.22 1.41
N GLN A 42 -11.20 -6.65 0.30
CA GLN A 42 -11.89 -5.35 0.24
C GLN A 42 -11.10 -4.19 0.86
N VAL A 43 -9.78 -4.18 0.64
CA VAL A 43 -8.89 -3.10 1.08
C VAL A 43 -8.69 -2.12 -0.09
N PRO A 44 -8.90 -0.81 0.10
CA PRO A 44 -8.56 0.21 -0.88
C PRO A 44 -7.09 0.15 -1.30
N LEU A 45 -6.82 0.34 -2.60
CA LEU A 45 -5.47 0.40 -3.15
C LEU A 45 -5.28 1.66 -3.98
N ILE A 46 -4.26 2.45 -3.65
CA ILE A 46 -3.80 3.63 -4.40
C ILE A 46 -2.53 3.27 -5.18
N GLN A 47 -2.44 3.69 -6.43
CA GLN A 47 -1.26 3.46 -7.28
C GLN A 47 -0.94 4.69 -8.14
N GLU A 48 -0.39 5.73 -7.52
CA GLU A 48 -0.15 7.03 -8.17
C GLU A 48 1.26 7.61 -7.99
N VAL A 49 2.04 7.04 -7.06
CA VAL A 49 3.39 7.52 -6.71
C VAL A 49 4.43 6.48 -7.06
N ASP A 50 5.64 6.90 -7.42
CA ASP A 50 6.76 5.98 -7.68
C ASP A 50 7.44 5.50 -6.38
N ARG A 51 8.30 4.47 -6.51
CA ARG A 51 8.98 3.87 -5.36
C ARG A 51 9.91 4.82 -4.60
N GLY A 52 10.47 5.81 -5.28
CA GLY A 52 11.38 6.80 -4.70
C GLY A 52 10.61 7.81 -3.85
N ALA A 53 9.50 8.32 -4.37
CA ALA A 53 8.56 9.16 -3.64
C ALA A 53 8.02 8.45 -2.40
N LEU A 54 7.59 7.19 -2.53
CA LEU A 54 7.15 6.36 -1.41
C LEU A 54 8.26 6.08 -0.40
N GLY A 55 9.48 5.84 -0.87
CA GLY A 55 10.65 5.69 -0.02
C GLY A 55 10.85 6.93 0.84
N LYS A 56 10.98 8.09 0.18
CA LYS A 56 11.23 9.39 0.82
C LYS A 56 10.15 9.74 1.86
N ALA A 57 8.88 9.52 1.53
CA ALA A 57 7.75 9.75 2.43
C ALA A 57 7.80 8.89 3.71
N THR A 58 8.52 7.76 3.68
CA THR A 58 8.66 6.84 4.82
C THR A 58 10.06 6.80 5.43
N GLY A 59 10.94 7.75 5.07
CA GLY A 59 12.31 7.80 5.54
C GLY A 59 13.19 6.64 5.04
N ARG A 60 12.90 6.12 3.84
CA ARG A 60 13.68 5.06 3.16
C ARG A 60 14.17 5.56 1.81
N MET A 61 15.17 4.88 1.24
CA MET A 61 15.63 5.20 -0.12
C MET A 61 14.55 4.85 -1.16
N GLU A 62 13.96 3.66 -1.05
CA GLU A 62 12.88 3.22 -1.94
C GLU A 62 11.87 2.34 -1.19
N ARG A 63 10.60 2.37 -1.63
CA ARG A 63 9.51 1.50 -1.17
C ARG A 63 8.57 1.20 -2.32
N VAL A 64 8.35 -0.08 -2.61
CA VAL A 64 7.38 -0.49 -3.63
C VAL A 64 5.95 -0.55 -3.08
N VAL A 65 5.77 -0.84 -1.79
CA VAL A 65 4.45 -1.00 -1.18
C VAL A 65 4.44 -0.62 0.31
N ILE A 66 3.32 -0.02 0.71
CA ILE A 66 3.00 0.35 2.10
C ILE A 66 1.59 -0.14 2.42
N ALA A 67 1.42 -0.78 3.58
CA ALA A 67 0.11 -1.03 4.18
C ALA A 67 -0.09 -0.08 5.37
N VAL A 68 -1.15 0.71 5.29
CA VAL A 68 -1.64 1.57 6.37
C VAL A 68 -2.57 0.73 7.24
N MET A 69 -2.26 0.67 8.53
CA MET A 69 -2.99 -0.13 9.53
C MET A 69 -3.81 0.73 10.49
N ASP A 70 -3.67 2.05 10.38
CA ASP A 70 -4.45 2.99 11.17
C ASP A 70 -5.62 3.45 10.30
N GLU A 71 -6.84 3.18 10.75
CA GLU A 71 -8.06 3.47 10.00
C GLU A 71 -8.26 4.97 9.81
N GLY A 72 -8.10 5.78 10.87
CA GLY A 72 -8.26 7.23 10.80
C GLY A 72 -7.25 7.88 9.84
N PHE A 73 -6.00 7.38 9.83
CA PHE A 73 -5.00 7.83 8.88
C PHE A 73 -5.32 7.38 7.45
N ALA A 74 -5.79 6.14 7.25
CA ALA A 74 -6.20 5.64 5.94
C ALA A 74 -7.33 6.49 5.35
N ASP A 75 -8.35 6.81 6.14
CA ASP A 75 -9.48 7.66 5.75
C ASP A 75 -9.04 9.08 5.40
N ALA A 76 -8.14 9.67 6.21
CA ALA A 76 -7.60 11.00 5.94
C ALA A 76 -6.80 11.03 4.62
N MET A 77 -6.03 9.98 4.34
CA MET A 77 -5.29 9.85 3.09
C MET A 77 -6.25 9.70 1.90
N LEU A 78 -7.25 8.82 1.98
CA LEU A 78 -8.21 8.61 0.89
C LEU A 78 -8.92 9.91 0.51
N LYS A 79 -9.38 10.69 1.50
CA LYS A 79 -10.00 12.00 1.28
C LYS A 79 -9.08 13.06 0.66
N SER A 80 -7.77 12.90 0.79
CA SER A 80 -6.79 13.85 0.25
C SER A 80 -6.43 13.55 -1.21
N VAL A 81 -6.84 12.39 -1.73
CA VAL A 81 -6.60 11.96 -3.13
C VAL A 81 -7.87 12.11 -3.98
N GLU A 82 -8.99 12.54 -3.39
CA GLU A 82 -10.24 12.92 -4.06
C GLU A 82 -10.28 14.41 -4.47
#